data_AF-A0A067QDP9-F1
#
_entry.id   AF-A0A067QDP9-F1
#
_cell.length_a   1.000
_cell.length_b   1.000
_cell.length_c   1.000
_cell.angle_alpha   90.00
_cell.angle_beta   90.00
_cell.angle_gamma   90.00
#
_symmetry.space_group_name_H-M   'P 1'
#
loop_
_entity.id
_entity.type
_entity.pdbx_description
1 polymer ?
#
loop_
_entity_poly.entity_id
_entity_poly.type
_entity_poly.pdbx_seq_one_letter_code
_entity_poly.pdbx_strand_id
1 'polypeptide(L)' 'KWNRFFFQHATLQQLGLVVQLRHSPGQRCTHGWSGHKNFIVLDTNGIHQVNILFCGCGSTPAA' A
#
# COMPACT_ATOMS: atom_id res chain seq x y z
N LYS A 1 15.02 4.89 -6.13
CA LYS A 1 14.96 6.29 -5.61
C LYS A 1 16.08 7.11 -6.25
N TRP A 2 15.78 8.30 -6.79
CA TRP A 2 16.81 9.20 -7.31
C TRP A 2 17.54 9.92 -6.16
N ASN A 3 18.87 9.90 -6.16
CA ASN A 3 19.69 10.54 -5.11
C ASN A 3 20.50 11.76 -5.59
N ARG A 4 20.14 12.31 -6.76
CA ARG A 4 20.85 13.39 -7.49
C ARG A 4 22.06 12.95 -8.34
N PHE A 5 22.60 11.76 -8.13
CA PHE A 5 23.73 11.24 -8.92
C PHE A 5 23.35 9.99 -9.71
N PHE A 6 22.61 9.07 -9.09
CA PHE A 6 22.16 7.81 -9.69
C PHE A 6 20.85 7.32 -9.07
N PHE A 7 20.27 6.27 -9.65
CA PHE A 7 19.16 5.54 -9.07
C PHE A 7 19.66 4.51 -8.07
N GLN A 8 19.31 4.67 -6.80
CA GLN A 8 19.57 3.67 -5.76
C GLN A 8 18.36 2.78 -5.53
N HIS A 9 18.62 1.55 -5.06
CA HIS A 9 17.56 0.62 -4.66
C HIS A 9 16.69 1.24 -3.56
N ALA A 10 15.38 1.06 -3.68
CA ALA A 10 14.39 1.46 -2.68
C ALA A 10 13.17 0.57 -2.82
N THR A 11 12.54 0.22 -1.70
CA THR A 11 11.28 -0.53 -1.73
C THR A 11 10.14 0.38 -2.19
N LEU A 12 9.06 -0.21 -2.71
CA LEU A 12 7.85 0.53 -3.06
C LEU A 12 7.26 1.25 -1.84
N GLN A 13 7.39 0.64 -0.66
CA GLN A 13 7.08 1.27 0.63
C GLN A 13 7.87 2.56 0.87
N GLN A 14 9.19 2.54 0.70
CA GLN A 14 10.07 3.71 0.85
C GLN A 14 9.79 4.81 -0.18
N LEU A 15 9.27 4.43 -1.34
CA LEU A 15 8.83 5.35 -2.38
C LEU A 15 7.41 5.90 -2.15
N GLY A 16 6.70 5.41 -1.12
CA GLY A 16 5.38 5.90 -0.73
C GLY A 16 4.21 5.21 -1.42
N LEU A 17 4.42 4.06 -2.08
CA LEU A 17 3.31 3.28 -2.63
C LEU A 17 2.39 2.78 -1.51
N VAL A 18 1.09 3.00 -1.67
CA VAL A 18 0.04 2.52 -0.78
C VAL A 18 -0.93 1.65 -1.59
N VAL A 19 -1.10 0.40 -1.15
CA VAL A 19 -2.10 -0.52 -1.69
C VAL A 19 -3.34 -0.46 -0.78
N GLN A 20 -4.45 0.02 -1.33
CA GLN A 20 -5.72 0.05 -0.62
C GLN A 20 -6.49 -1.26 -0.81
N LEU A 21 -6.92 -1.86 0.29
CA LEU A 21 -7.69 -3.09 0.32
C LEU A 21 -9.16 -2.82 0.66
N ARG A 22 -10.06 -3.73 0.23
CA ARG A 22 -11.52 -3.69 0.45
C ARG A 22 -12.28 -2.60 -0.34
N HIS A 23 -11.62 -1.94 -1.29
CA HIS A 23 -12.24 -1.07 -2.30
C HIS A 23 -11.70 -1.45 -3.68
N SER A 24 -12.43 -1.05 -4.73
CA SER A 24 -11.96 -1.21 -6.11
C SER A 24 -10.63 -0.50 -6.32
N PRO A 25 -9.70 -1.09 -7.11
CA PRO A 25 -8.44 -0.46 -7.45
C PRO A 25 -8.62 0.97 -7.98
N GLY A 26 -7.74 1.88 -7.57
CA GLY A 26 -7.77 3.29 -8.00
C GLY A 26 -8.70 4.19 -7.17
N GLN A 27 -9.65 3.64 -6.42
CA GLN A 27 -10.45 4.45 -5.48
C GLN A 27 -9.65 4.74 -4.20
N ARG A 28 -9.76 5.96 -3.66
CA ARG A 28 -9.19 6.32 -2.36
C ARG A 28 -10.29 6.34 -1.30
N CYS A 29 -10.04 5.71 -0.17
CA CYS A 29 -10.93 5.69 0.98
C CYS A 29 -10.53 6.79 1.95
N THR A 30 -11.50 7.62 2.36
CA THR A 30 -11.32 8.60 3.43
C THR A 30 -11.36 7.97 4.82
N HIS A 31 -11.99 6.80 4.96
CA HIS A 31 -12.11 6.03 6.20
C HIS A 31 -11.12 4.85 6.25
N GLY A 32 -9.94 5.02 5.63
CA GLY A 32 -8.90 4.00 5.64
C GLY A 32 -8.04 4.07 6.90
N TRP A 33 -7.60 2.92 7.40
CA TRP A 33 -6.58 2.83 8.44
C TRP A 33 -5.33 2.10 7.93
N SER A 34 -4.17 2.52 8.43
CA SER A 34 -2.89 1.91 8.07
C SER A 34 -2.86 0.45 8.49
N GLY A 35 -2.42 -0.42 7.58
CA GLY A 35 -2.15 -1.82 7.86
C GLY A 35 -0.82 -2.05 8.56
N HIS A 36 -0.42 -3.32 8.62
CA HIS A 36 0.86 -3.72 9.19
C HIS A 36 2.04 -3.15 8.37
N LYS A 37 3.09 -2.68 9.06
CA LYS A 37 4.24 -2.02 8.42
C LYS A 37 5.15 -2.97 7.65
N ASN A 38 5.14 -4.27 7.96
CA ASN A 38 5.97 -5.28 7.30
C ASN A 38 5.12 -6.15 6.35
N PHE A 39 4.41 -5.51 5.42
CA PHE A 39 3.61 -6.24 4.42
C PHE A 39 4.42 -6.50 3.15
N ILE A 40 4.38 -7.75 2.67
CA ILE A 40 5.14 -8.22 1.51
C ILE A 40 4.19 -8.70 0.42
N VAL A 41 4.44 -8.30 -0.82
CA VAL A 41 3.81 -8.80 -2.04
C VAL A 41 4.84 -9.64 -2.80
N LEU A 42 4.47 -10.87 -3.19
CA LEU A 42 5.23 -11.68 -4.12
C LEU A 42 4.63 -11.50 -5.52
N ASP A 43 5.45 -11.12 -6.48
CA ASP A 43 5.12 -10.95 -7.90
C ASP A 43 6.13 -11.76 -8.74
N THR A 44 5.77 -12.04 -9.99
CA THR A 44 6.61 -12.60 -11.04
C THR A 44 7.94 -11.87 -11.23
N ASN A 45 8.01 -10.59 -10.88
CA ASN A 45 9.21 -9.75 -10.97
C ASN A 45 9.98 -9.60 -9.65
N GLY A 46 9.54 -10.25 -8.55
CA GLY A 46 10.26 -10.24 -7.28
C GLY A 46 9.38 -9.99 -6.05
N ILE A 47 10.05 -9.62 -4.95
CA ILE A 47 9.44 -9.43 -3.63
C ILE A 47 9.39 -7.94 -3.31
N HIS A 48 8.21 -7.43 -2.98
CA HIS A 48 7.98 -6.01 -2.75
C HIS A 48 7.44 -5.74 -1.35
N GLN A 49 8.11 -4.86 -0.60
CA GLN A 49 7.52 -4.25 0.59
C GLN A 49 6.68 -3.04 0.16
N VAL A 50 5.45 -2.96 0.66
CA VAL A 50 4.48 -1.89 0.35
C VAL A 50 3.83 -1.34 1.61
N ASN A 51 3.23 -0.16 1.53
CA ASN A 51 2.28 0.29 2.55
C ASN A 51 0.90 -0.27 2.23
N ILE A 52 0.13 -0.64 3.26
CA ILE A 52 -1.25 -1.11 3.11
C ILE A 52 -2.20 -0.13 3.80
N LEU A 53 -3.34 0.12 3.18
CA LEU A 53 -4.45 0.84 3.77
C LEU A 53 -5.71 -0.05 3.72
N PHE A 54 -6.28 -0.36 4.87
CA PHE A 54 -7.53 -1.12 4.96
C PHE A 54 -8.71 -0.16 5.00
N CYS A 55 -9.70 -0.37 4.14
CA CYS A 55 -10.91 0.42 4.12
C CYS A 55 -11.91 0.00 5.23
N GLY A 56 -12.51 1.00 5.88
CA GLY A 56 -13.59 0.85 6.86
C GLY A 56 -15.02 0.93 6.34
N CYS A 57 -15.24 1.21 5.06
CA CYS A 57 -16.59 1.27 4.48
C CYS A 57 -17.28 -0.10 4.60
N GLY A 58 -18.57 -0.09 4.94
CA GLY A 58 -19.36 -1.32 5.13
C GLY A 58 -19.03 -2.10 6.41
N SER A 59 -18.33 -1.49 7.38
CA SER A 59 -18.15 -2.05 8.74
C SER A 59 -19.27 -1.66 9.71
N THR A 60 -20.25 -0.88 9.26
CA THR A 60 -21.50 -0.70 9.98
C THR A 60 -22.20 -2.05 10.03
N PRO A 61 -22.44 -2.65 11.22
CA PRO A 61 -23.42 -3.71 11.32
C PRO A 61 -24.71 -3.18 10.70
N ALA A 62 -25.39 -3.98 9.88
CA ALA A 62 -26.75 -3.65 9.53
C ALA A 62 -27.53 -3.47 10.85
N ALA A 63 -28.07 -2.27 11.07
CA ALA A 63 -29.00 -2.00 12.15
C ALA A 63 -30.37 -2.59 11.81
#